data_AF-A0A957FZE4-F1
#
_entry.id   AF-A0A957FZE4-F1
#
_cell.length_a   1.000
_cell.length_b   1.000
_cell.length_c   1.000
_cell.angle_alpha   90.00
_cell.angle_beta   90.00
_cell.angle_gamma   90.00
#
_symmetry.space_group_name_H-M   'P 1'
#
loop_
_entity.id
_entity.type
_entity.pdbx_description
1 polymer ?
#
loop_
_entity_poly.entity_id
_entity_poly.type
_entity_poly.pdbx_seq_one_letter_code
_entity_poly.pdbx_strand_id
1 'polypeptide(L)'
;MKRLGLSILFALLLLLLLAACNDEQADEDTTPPPVPTLAQRATTGEAAADETGATATKLVISEVLVGAPGNNNLEFIELYNPTTQAVDLRGWTLLYQPPNQDPIELFRWSRRADIPGLGHYLLAREGEAIGALGDDFFTTGLFKRGGLQLLNRDGEVVDRVGWDEAAADFFSGSPVAVAEDGQSYERKPGGPGGNGQDTQDNAADFSAATPTPQNSGDTPAPLPEGFLEISLTNPATVTPGTEFAFTVTISNESGQDATDLLVAVPIHAEFTVVDAPAGADIKADRVEYTIAELANGASASQTITIATPFTYFSTTLPGYYVEANGLRSYGPVGQIALEGGSLPIASARGLDGATVTVEGVVTMDTGGFFAGGGTKFYIEDDSGGIQVYCPTGAVDDVQIGDRVQITGYIEIYRTSLELIPCNEPDDVIVLEAGADPTPQVIALPDANEAILLQGELVTVQGTLTRLDEFSFSYEMDLVDENGRTIFIYLDKLTEV
;
A
#
# COMPACT_ATOMS: atom_id res chain seq x y z
N MET A 1 47.95 18.28 -50.24
CA MET A 1 48.78 17.18 -50.80
C MET A 1 48.25 15.88 -50.18
N LYS A 2 48.06 14.73 -50.85
CA LYS A 2 49.07 13.72 -51.28
C LYS A 2 50.09 13.47 -50.16
N ARG A 3 50.38 12.27 -49.60
CA ARG A 3 50.00 10.83 -49.71
C ARG A 3 50.25 10.21 -48.29
N LEU A 4 49.93 8.99 -47.84
CA LEU A 4 49.22 7.73 -48.22
C LEU A 4 48.80 7.08 -46.85
N GLY A 5 48.13 5.93 -46.67
CA GLY A 5 47.57 4.91 -47.56
C GLY A 5 48.35 3.57 -47.57
N LEU A 6 47.99 2.61 -46.71
CA LEU A 6 48.36 1.18 -46.81
C LEU A 6 47.26 0.31 -46.17
N SER A 7 46.95 -0.84 -46.78
CA SER A 7 45.96 -1.81 -46.32
C SER A 7 46.62 -3.17 -46.05
N ILE A 8 46.12 -3.91 -45.06
CA ILE A 8 46.28 -5.37 -45.01
C ILE A 8 44.89 -6.00 -44.86
N LEU A 9 44.68 -7.10 -45.58
CA LEU A 9 43.43 -7.82 -45.75
C LEU A 9 43.61 -9.22 -45.15
N PHE A 10 42.61 -9.72 -44.42
CA PHE A 10 42.50 -11.16 -44.17
C PHE A 10 41.03 -11.59 -44.11
N ALA A 11 40.64 -12.46 -45.04
CA ALA A 11 39.30 -13.04 -45.11
C ALA A 11 39.33 -14.37 -45.88
N LEU A 12 39.02 -15.47 -45.20
CA LEU A 12 38.61 -16.78 -45.73
C LEU A 12 38.07 -17.55 -44.49
N LEU A 13 36.80 -17.95 -44.34
CA LEU A 13 35.78 -18.55 -45.21
C LEU A 13 35.88 -20.08 -45.35
N LEU A 14 35.13 -20.79 -44.49
CA LEU A 14 34.29 -21.97 -44.81
C LEU A 14 33.25 -22.09 -43.65
N LEU A 15 31.94 -22.29 -43.79
CA LEU A 15 31.10 -23.18 -44.65
C LEU A 15 31.31 -24.69 -44.33
N LEU A 16 30.28 -25.53 -44.17
CA LEU A 16 28.80 -25.34 -44.09
C LEU A 16 28.15 -26.64 -43.54
N LEU A 17 26.80 -26.68 -43.52
CA LEU A 17 25.83 -27.77 -43.30
C LEU A 17 25.30 -27.88 -41.85
N LEU A 18 24.05 -27.53 -41.50
CA LEU A 18 22.69 -27.65 -42.08
C LEU A 18 21.96 -28.99 -41.81
N ALA A 19 20.94 -28.87 -40.96
CA ALA A 19 19.54 -29.29 -41.15
C ALA A 19 19.18 -30.76 -41.46
N ALA A 20 18.20 -31.23 -40.68
CA ALA A 20 17.04 -31.95 -41.22
C ALA A 20 15.78 -31.52 -40.42
N CYS A 21 14.73 -31.10 -41.13
CA CYS A 21 13.37 -31.13 -40.60
C CYS A 21 12.76 -32.51 -40.91
N ASN A 22 11.65 -32.89 -40.28
CA ASN A 22 10.69 -33.78 -40.93
C ASN A 22 9.27 -33.47 -40.42
N ASP A 23 8.35 -33.19 -41.34
CA ASP A 23 6.91 -33.18 -41.09
C ASP A 23 6.35 -34.58 -41.38
N GLU A 24 5.55 -35.13 -40.47
CA GLU A 24 4.68 -36.31 -40.65
C GLU A 24 3.77 -36.38 -39.41
N GLN A 25 2.47 -36.69 -39.46
CA GLN A 25 1.49 -36.64 -40.56
C GLN A 25 0.09 -36.59 -39.91
N ALA A 26 -0.94 -36.11 -40.60
CA ALA A 26 -2.32 -36.19 -40.10
C ALA A 26 -2.95 -37.56 -40.43
N ASP A 27 -3.69 -38.14 -39.47
CA ASP A 27 -4.58 -39.29 -39.68
C ASP A 27 -5.82 -39.18 -38.75
N GLU A 28 -6.83 -40.02 -38.96
CA GLU A 28 -8.25 -39.69 -38.74
C GLU A 28 -8.89 -40.05 -37.37
N ASP A 29 -10.09 -39.46 -37.19
CA ASP A 29 -11.26 -39.94 -36.42
C ASP A 29 -11.16 -40.25 -34.91
N THR A 30 -11.68 -39.31 -34.11
CA THR A 30 -12.68 -39.67 -33.07
C THR A 30 -13.83 -38.65 -33.03
N THR A 31 -14.97 -38.91 -33.67
CA THR A 31 -16.18 -38.09 -33.44
C THR A 31 -16.77 -38.31 -32.03
N PRO A 32 -17.06 -37.27 -31.24
CA PRO A 32 -17.84 -37.42 -30.01
C PRO A 32 -19.32 -37.72 -30.32
N PRO A 33 -20.03 -38.47 -29.46
CA PRO A 33 -21.44 -38.81 -29.69
C PRO A 33 -22.36 -37.58 -29.57
N PRO A 34 -23.52 -37.57 -30.26
CA PRO A 34 -24.44 -36.44 -30.23
C PRO A 34 -25.08 -36.23 -28.85
N VAL A 35 -24.98 -35.00 -28.33
CA VAL A 35 -25.68 -34.57 -27.11
C VAL A 35 -27.20 -34.56 -27.38
N PRO A 36 -28.05 -35.10 -26.47
CA PRO A 36 -29.50 -35.12 -26.69
C PRO A 36 -30.10 -33.71 -26.77
N THR A 37 -30.90 -33.46 -27.81
CA THR A 37 -31.68 -32.22 -27.93
C THR A 37 -32.73 -32.15 -26.81
N LEU A 38 -32.62 -31.17 -25.91
CA LEU A 38 -33.65 -30.91 -24.90
C LEU A 38 -34.92 -30.40 -25.60
N ALA A 39 -36.04 -31.09 -25.37
CA ALA A 39 -37.30 -30.73 -26.01
C ALA A 39 -37.89 -29.47 -25.36
N GLN A 40 -38.07 -28.41 -26.16
CA GLN A 40 -38.65 -27.15 -25.72
C GLN A 40 -40.10 -27.35 -25.25
N ARG A 41 -40.32 -27.37 -23.93
CA ARG A 41 -41.66 -27.51 -23.36
C ARG A 41 -42.33 -26.14 -23.25
N ALA A 42 -43.20 -25.83 -24.19
CA ALA A 42 -44.03 -24.63 -24.10
C ALA A 42 -45.01 -24.73 -22.91
N THR A 43 -45.07 -23.68 -22.10
CA THR A 43 -46.14 -23.41 -21.14
C THR A 43 -46.80 -22.09 -21.51
N THR A 44 -48.13 -22.11 -21.62
CA THR A 44 -48.97 -20.94 -21.88
C THR A 44 -48.86 -19.93 -20.74
N GLY A 45 -48.85 -18.64 -21.08
CA GLY A 45 -48.83 -17.56 -20.08
C GLY A 45 -50.19 -17.33 -19.42
N GLU A 46 -50.12 -16.84 -18.18
CA GLU A 46 -51.21 -16.17 -17.45
C GLU A 46 -50.80 -14.68 -17.32
N ALA A 47 -51.74 -13.75 -17.34
CA ALA A 47 -51.43 -12.33 -17.56
C ALA A 47 -51.27 -11.50 -16.27
N ALA A 48 -50.18 -10.73 -16.22
CA ALA A 48 -49.95 -9.48 -15.49
C ALA A 48 -50.73 -9.21 -14.19
N ALA A 49 -50.01 -9.26 -13.07
CA ALA A 49 -50.15 -8.23 -12.04
C ALA A 49 -49.25 -7.01 -12.41
N ASP A 50 -49.62 -5.82 -11.93
CA ASP A 50 -48.97 -4.55 -12.28
C ASP A 50 -47.95 -4.17 -11.20
N GLU A 51 -46.65 -4.26 -11.51
CA GLU A 51 -45.57 -3.74 -10.68
C GLU A 51 -44.63 -2.84 -11.50
N THR A 52 -44.55 -1.57 -11.10
CA THR A 52 -43.81 -0.53 -11.83
C THR A 52 -42.33 -0.52 -11.47
N GLY A 53 -41.53 -1.28 -12.22
CA GLY A 53 -40.15 -0.92 -12.55
C GLY A 53 -39.10 -1.05 -11.44
N ALA A 54 -38.71 -2.26 -11.07
CA ALA A 54 -37.47 -2.54 -10.36
C ALA A 54 -36.85 -3.88 -10.81
N THR A 55 -35.58 -3.89 -11.23
CA THR A 55 -34.67 -5.08 -11.23
C THR A 55 -33.24 -4.70 -11.64
N ALA A 56 -32.57 -3.85 -10.85
CA ALA A 56 -31.11 -3.78 -10.92
C ALA A 56 -30.51 -5.06 -10.30
N THR A 57 -29.68 -5.77 -11.05
CA THR A 57 -29.11 -7.09 -10.67
C THR A 57 -27.58 -7.13 -10.82
N LYS A 58 -26.96 -5.96 -10.93
CA LYS A 58 -25.55 -5.70 -11.22
C LYS A 58 -25.08 -4.55 -10.33
N LEU A 59 -23.76 -4.40 -10.15
CA LEU A 59 -23.20 -3.21 -9.49
C LEU A 59 -23.48 -1.94 -10.31
N VAL A 60 -23.62 -0.82 -9.63
CA VAL A 60 -23.79 0.50 -10.24
C VAL A 60 -22.87 1.53 -9.59
N ILE A 61 -22.50 2.57 -10.33
CA ILE A 61 -21.90 3.80 -9.80
C ILE A 61 -23.04 4.56 -9.12
N SER A 62 -22.92 4.81 -7.81
CA SER A 62 -23.99 5.39 -6.99
C SER A 62 -23.82 6.89 -6.77
N GLU A 63 -22.61 7.38 -6.53
CA GLU A 63 -22.37 8.80 -6.30
C GLU A 63 -21.04 9.24 -6.92
N VAL A 64 -21.00 10.45 -7.48
CA VAL A 64 -19.77 11.07 -8.02
C VAL A 64 -19.68 12.53 -7.60
N LEU A 65 -18.57 12.93 -6.99
CA LEU A 65 -18.23 14.33 -6.72
C LEU A 65 -17.02 14.76 -7.56
N VAL A 66 -17.13 15.91 -8.23
CA VAL A 66 -16.14 16.44 -9.20
C VAL A 66 -15.54 17.78 -8.74
N GLY A 67 -15.15 17.85 -7.47
CA GLY A 67 -14.60 19.03 -6.81
C GLY A 67 -15.65 19.91 -6.14
N ALA A 68 -15.20 20.76 -5.21
CA ALA A 68 -16.02 21.67 -4.43
C ALA A 68 -15.49 23.13 -4.44
N PRO A 69 -16.29 24.13 -4.02
CA PRO A 69 -15.89 25.54 -4.04
C PRO A 69 -14.62 25.80 -3.24
N GLY A 70 -13.53 26.15 -3.93
CA GLY A 70 -12.22 26.42 -3.34
C GLY A 70 -11.33 25.18 -3.17
N ASN A 71 -11.85 23.96 -3.35
CA ASN A 71 -11.06 22.74 -3.45
C ASN A 71 -11.54 21.85 -4.60
N ASN A 72 -10.92 22.00 -5.78
CA ASN A 72 -11.23 21.17 -6.95
C ASN A 72 -10.76 19.72 -6.81
N ASN A 73 -9.90 19.38 -5.85
CA ASN A 73 -9.48 17.99 -5.60
C ASN A 73 -10.47 17.21 -4.74
N LEU A 74 -11.46 17.87 -4.11
CA LEU A 74 -12.45 17.22 -3.26
C LEU A 74 -13.39 16.37 -4.12
N GLU A 75 -12.93 15.18 -4.45
CA GLU A 75 -13.49 14.27 -5.45
C GLU A 75 -13.63 12.88 -4.84
N PHE A 76 -14.73 12.19 -5.15
CA PHE A 76 -14.91 10.78 -4.83
C PHE A 76 -15.82 10.10 -5.84
N ILE A 77 -15.73 8.77 -5.89
CA ILE A 77 -16.57 7.91 -6.71
C ILE A 77 -17.04 6.76 -5.81
N GLU A 78 -18.35 6.62 -5.70
CA GLU A 78 -19.01 5.60 -4.90
C GLU A 78 -19.65 4.55 -5.83
N LEU A 79 -19.57 3.28 -5.45
CA LEU A 79 -20.31 2.18 -6.06
C LEU A 79 -21.35 1.64 -5.08
N TYR A 80 -22.47 1.13 -5.59
CA TYR A 80 -23.51 0.45 -4.81
C TYR A 80 -23.84 -0.93 -5.40
N ASN A 81 -24.13 -1.88 -4.50
CA ASN A 81 -24.52 -3.24 -4.85
C ASN A 81 -26.01 -3.50 -4.53
N PRO A 82 -26.92 -3.45 -5.52
CA PRO A 82 -28.34 -3.72 -5.32
C PRO A 82 -28.68 -5.20 -5.04
N THR A 83 -27.68 -6.09 -4.93
CA THR A 83 -27.87 -7.52 -4.62
C THR A 83 -27.56 -7.80 -3.15
N THR A 84 -28.13 -8.87 -2.59
CA THR A 84 -27.90 -9.31 -1.20
C THR A 84 -26.59 -10.10 -1.01
N GLN A 85 -25.69 -10.11 -1.99
CA GLN A 85 -24.46 -10.91 -1.99
C GLN A 85 -23.25 -10.03 -2.29
N ALA A 86 -22.20 -10.14 -1.48
CA ALA A 86 -21.00 -9.35 -1.66
C ALA A 86 -20.21 -9.76 -2.92
N VAL A 87 -19.56 -8.79 -3.58
CA VAL A 87 -18.82 -9.00 -4.83
C VAL A 87 -17.35 -8.61 -4.63
N ASP A 88 -16.42 -9.51 -4.98
CA ASP A 88 -14.98 -9.18 -5.07
C ASP A 88 -14.73 -8.41 -6.38
N LEU A 89 -14.32 -7.14 -6.25
CA LEU A 89 -13.99 -6.22 -7.33
C LEU A 89 -12.64 -6.52 -7.98
N ARG A 90 -11.86 -7.49 -7.48
CA ARG A 90 -10.55 -7.84 -8.05
C ARG A 90 -10.62 -8.15 -9.55
N GLY A 91 -9.80 -7.44 -10.33
CA GLY A 91 -9.76 -7.49 -11.80
C GLY A 91 -10.71 -6.51 -12.50
N TRP A 92 -11.72 -5.96 -11.81
CA TRP A 92 -12.58 -4.91 -12.35
C TRP A 92 -11.78 -3.63 -12.63
N THR A 93 -12.32 -2.77 -13.49
CA THR A 93 -11.66 -1.54 -13.94
C THR A 93 -12.66 -0.40 -13.95
N LEU A 94 -12.23 0.79 -13.52
CA LEU A 94 -12.97 2.03 -13.70
C LEU A 94 -12.26 2.86 -14.76
N LEU A 95 -12.92 3.07 -15.90
CA LEU A 95 -12.43 3.96 -16.96
C LEU A 95 -13.02 5.36 -16.77
N TYR A 96 -12.19 6.38 -16.94
CA TYR A 96 -12.61 7.78 -17.01
C TYR A 96 -12.43 8.33 -18.43
N GLN A 97 -13.39 9.14 -18.87
CA GLN A 97 -13.36 9.91 -20.10
C GLN A 97 -13.18 11.39 -19.78
N PRO A 98 -11.96 11.94 -19.84
CA PRO A 98 -11.73 13.37 -19.74
C PRO A 98 -12.30 14.10 -20.97
N PRO A 99 -12.61 15.40 -20.87
CA PRO A 99 -13.20 16.14 -21.99
C PRO A 99 -12.19 16.32 -23.14
N ASN A 100 -12.61 15.95 -24.36
CA ASN A 100 -11.85 16.06 -25.62
C ASN A 100 -10.52 15.27 -25.65
N GLN A 101 -10.43 14.16 -24.92
CA GLN A 101 -9.26 13.27 -24.85
C GLN A 101 -9.69 11.82 -25.09
N ASP A 102 -8.76 10.88 -25.20
CA ASP A 102 -9.07 9.45 -25.18
C ASP A 102 -9.40 8.99 -23.73
N PRO A 103 -10.18 7.90 -23.53
CA PRO A 103 -10.39 7.31 -22.22
C PRO A 103 -9.09 6.84 -21.55
N ILE A 104 -9.05 6.91 -20.22
CA ILE A 104 -7.96 6.41 -19.39
C ILE A 104 -8.46 5.41 -18.35
N GLU A 105 -7.59 4.50 -17.93
CA GLU A 105 -7.79 3.70 -16.73
C GLU A 105 -7.62 4.62 -15.51
N LEU A 106 -8.71 4.89 -14.78
CA LEU A 106 -8.70 5.72 -13.58
C LEU A 106 -8.32 4.90 -12.35
N PHE A 107 -8.87 3.69 -12.25
CA PHE A 107 -8.59 2.77 -11.15
C PHE A 107 -8.76 1.31 -11.58
N ARG A 108 -7.98 0.40 -10.96
CA ARG A 108 -8.07 -1.05 -11.15
C ARG A 108 -7.80 -1.76 -9.83
N TRP A 109 -8.78 -2.54 -9.38
CA TRP A 109 -8.64 -3.39 -8.19
C TRP A 109 -7.71 -4.58 -8.48
N SER A 110 -6.44 -4.44 -8.13
CA SER A 110 -5.42 -5.50 -8.27
C SER A 110 -5.51 -6.55 -7.14
N ARG A 111 -5.91 -6.10 -5.95
CA ARG A 111 -6.14 -6.90 -4.73
C ARG A 111 -7.62 -7.26 -4.55
N ARG A 112 -7.91 -8.11 -3.57
CA ARG A 112 -9.28 -8.40 -3.13
C ARG A 112 -9.91 -7.13 -2.57
N ALA A 113 -11.13 -6.82 -2.99
CA ALA A 113 -11.89 -5.68 -2.49
C ALA A 113 -13.37 -6.03 -2.55
N ASP A 114 -14.02 -6.19 -1.40
CA ASP A 114 -15.44 -6.55 -1.35
C ASP A 114 -16.30 -5.28 -1.39
N ILE A 115 -17.32 -5.25 -2.25
CA ILE A 115 -18.50 -4.42 -2.02
C ILE A 115 -19.57 -5.27 -1.28
N PRO A 116 -20.12 -4.82 -0.14
CA PRO A 116 -21.15 -5.55 0.62
C PRO A 116 -22.42 -5.82 -0.20
N GLY A 117 -23.27 -6.73 0.25
CA GLY A 117 -24.64 -6.83 -0.28
C GLY A 117 -25.52 -5.69 0.27
N LEU A 118 -26.25 -4.99 -0.59
CA LEU A 118 -27.05 -3.79 -0.27
C LEU A 118 -26.23 -2.64 0.37
N GLY A 119 -24.92 -2.61 0.11
CA GLY A 119 -24.00 -1.59 0.60
C GLY A 119 -23.06 -1.07 -0.49
N HIS A 120 -22.05 -0.32 -0.06
CA HIS A 120 -21.30 0.59 -0.92
C HIS A 120 -19.80 0.30 -0.98
N TYR A 121 -19.10 0.99 -1.87
CA TYR A 121 -17.63 0.99 -1.95
C TYR A 121 -17.14 2.36 -2.39
N LEU A 122 -16.22 2.96 -1.63
CA LEU A 122 -15.80 4.34 -1.78
C LEU A 122 -14.36 4.45 -2.31
N LEU A 123 -14.21 4.99 -3.52
CA LEU A 123 -12.93 5.50 -4.02
C LEU A 123 -12.82 6.99 -3.68
N ALA A 124 -11.89 7.34 -2.79
CA ALA A 124 -11.60 8.72 -2.41
C ALA A 124 -10.42 9.28 -3.22
N ARG A 125 -10.32 10.60 -3.39
CA ARG A 125 -9.07 11.20 -3.86
C ARG A 125 -7.98 11.05 -2.78
N GLU A 126 -6.82 10.54 -3.17
CA GLU A 126 -5.63 10.46 -2.33
C GLU A 126 -5.28 11.84 -1.73
N GLY A 127 -5.07 11.88 -0.41
CA GLY A 127 -4.70 13.09 0.34
C GLY A 127 -5.85 14.05 0.71
N GLU A 128 -7.09 13.80 0.29
CA GLU A 128 -8.21 14.73 0.48
C GLU A 128 -9.24 14.22 1.51
N ALA A 129 -9.65 15.10 2.44
CA ALA A 129 -10.56 14.76 3.51
C ALA A 129 -12.04 14.94 3.10
N ILE A 130 -12.61 13.93 2.44
CA ILE A 130 -13.98 13.96 1.89
C ILE A 130 -15.12 13.79 2.93
N GLY A 131 -14.79 13.60 4.22
CA GLY A 131 -15.76 13.43 5.31
C GLY A 131 -16.04 11.98 5.72
N ALA A 132 -15.63 11.02 4.90
CA ALA A 132 -15.59 9.58 5.20
C ALA A 132 -14.19 9.01 4.88
N LEU A 133 -13.87 7.83 5.41
CA LEU A 133 -12.69 7.06 4.98
C LEU A 133 -13.02 6.28 3.71
N GLY A 134 -12.13 6.34 2.71
CA GLY A 134 -12.23 5.53 1.50
C GLY A 134 -11.79 4.08 1.70
N ASP A 135 -12.36 3.18 0.91
CA ASP A 135 -11.92 1.77 0.83
C ASP A 135 -10.63 1.63 0.00
N ASP A 136 -10.45 2.50 -1.01
CA ASP A 136 -9.19 2.67 -1.74
C ASP A 136 -9.11 4.10 -2.32
N PHE A 137 -7.97 4.46 -2.92
CA PHE A 137 -7.70 5.84 -3.37
C PHE A 137 -7.34 5.95 -4.86
N PHE A 138 -7.77 7.04 -5.50
CA PHE A 138 -7.35 7.42 -6.85
C PHE A 138 -6.66 8.79 -6.85
N THR A 139 -5.81 9.03 -7.86
CA THR A 139 -4.91 10.21 -7.90
C THR A 139 -5.19 11.18 -9.05
N THR A 140 -6.00 10.80 -10.03
CA THR A 140 -6.25 11.59 -11.25
C THR A 140 -7.51 12.45 -11.12
N GLY A 141 -7.38 13.75 -11.40
CA GLY A 141 -8.47 14.72 -11.27
C GLY A 141 -9.65 14.50 -12.23
N LEU A 142 -10.86 14.71 -11.71
CA LEU A 142 -12.13 14.62 -12.43
C LEU A 142 -12.57 16.02 -12.88
N PHE A 143 -12.51 16.28 -14.19
CA PHE A 143 -13.07 17.51 -14.73
C PHE A 143 -14.59 17.56 -14.51
N LYS A 144 -15.13 18.76 -14.32
CA LYS A 144 -16.59 19.07 -14.25
C LYS A 144 -17.37 18.77 -15.56
N ARG A 145 -16.75 18.04 -16.49
CA ARG A 145 -17.24 17.49 -17.75
C ARG A 145 -16.56 16.13 -17.95
N GLY A 146 -17.30 15.09 -18.30
CA GLY A 146 -16.72 13.77 -18.57
C GLY A 146 -17.69 12.63 -18.30
N GLY A 147 -17.14 11.43 -18.11
CA GLY A 147 -17.93 10.28 -17.68
C GLY A 147 -17.09 9.11 -17.22
N LEU A 148 -17.73 8.15 -16.56
CA LEU A 148 -17.14 6.94 -16.02
C LEU A 148 -17.80 5.70 -16.63
N GLN A 149 -17.02 4.64 -16.81
CA GLN A 149 -17.51 3.28 -17.09
C GLN A 149 -16.93 2.31 -16.06
N LEU A 150 -17.80 1.54 -15.39
CA LEU A 150 -17.41 0.42 -14.54
C LEU A 150 -17.38 -0.86 -15.40
N LEU A 151 -16.21 -1.48 -15.53
CA LEU A 151 -15.99 -2.72 -16.27
C LEU A 151 -15.77 -3.89 -15.31
N ASN A 152 -16.37 -5.04 -15.62
CA ASN A 152 -16.06 -6.28 -14.91
C ASN A 152 -14.66 -6.82 -15.27
N ARG A 153 -14.22 -7.86 -14.54
CA ARG A 153 -12.94 -8.55 -14.78
C ARG A 153 -12.78 -9.14 -16.19
N ASP A 154 -13.88 -9.36 -16.90
CA ASP A 154 -13.93 -9.94 -18.24
C ASP A 154 -13.90 -8.83 -19.33
N GLY A 155 -13.87 -7.55 -18.93
CA GLY A 155 -13.77 -6.37 -19.79
C GLY A 155 -15.11 -5.80 -20.25
N GLU A 156 -16.23 -6.32 -19.75
CA GLU A 156 -17.58 -5.89 -20.14
C GLU A 156 -18.03 -4.67 -19.32
N VAL A 157 -18.61 -3.66 -19.97
CA VAL A 157 -19.19 -2.48 -19.30
C VAL A 157 -20.45 -2.89 -18.54
N VAL A 158 -20.41 -2.77 -17.22
CA VAL A 158 -21.52 -3.10 -16.30
C VAL A 158 -22.42 -1.88 -16.12
N ASP A 159 -21.83 -0.73 -15.81
CA ASP A 159 -22.53 0.53 -15.59
C ASP A 159 -21.70 1.74 -16.05
N ARG A 160 -22.37 2.89 -16.20
CA ARG A 160 -21.75 4.14 -16.64
C ARG A 160 -22.56 5.36 -16.22
N VAL A 161 -21.86 6.47 -16.00
CA VAL A 161 -22.46 7.79 -15.72
C VAL A 161 -21.64 8.88 -16.39
N GLY A 162 -22.29 9.74 -17.17
CA GLY A 162 -21.66 10.87 -17.86
C GLY A 162 -22.37 12.19 -17.55
N TRP A 163 -21.60 13.26 -17.40
CA TRP A 163 -22.04 14.59 -16.96
C TRP A 163 -21.59 15.71 -17.91
N ASP A 164 -22.48 16.70 -18.09
CA ASP A 164 -22.35 17.78 -19.10
C ASP A 164 -22.09 17.17 -20.51
N GLU A 165 -21.24 17.78 -21.34
CA GLU A 165 -20.80 17.26 -22.66
C GLU A 165 -19.93 15.99 -22.56
N ALA A 166 -20.49 14.91 -22.00
CA ALA A 166 -19.90 13.57 -21.95
C ALA A 166 -19.87 12.88 -23.33
N ALA A 167 -18.95 11.93 -23.52
CA ALA A 167 -18.91 11.11 -24.73
C ALA A 167 -20.07 10.09 -24.75
N ALA A 168 -20.61 9.79 -25.93
CA ALA A 168 -21.83 9.00 -26.11
C ALA A 168 -21.78 7.59 -25.48
N ASP A 169 -20.61 6.95 -25.41
CA ASP A 169 -20.45 5.62 -24.82
C ASP A 169 -20.36 5.63 -23.28
N PHE A 170 -20.14 6.81 -22.67
CA PHE A 170 -19.94 7.00 -21.22
C PHE A 170 -21.19 7.43 -20.46
N PHE A 171 -22.36 7.51 -21.12
CA PHE A 171 -23.66 7.60 -20.45
C PHE A 171 -24.65 6.59 -21.02
N SER A 172 -25.67 6.26 -20.24
CA SER A 172 -26.87 5.54 -20.68
C SER A 172 -28.01 6.54 -20.85
N GLY A 173 -28.80 6.44 -21.92
CA GLY A 173 -29.92 7.35 -22.21
C GLY A 173 -29.46 8.78 -22.49
N SER A 174 -29.57 9.66 -21.50
CA SER A 174 -29.10 11.05 -21.51
C SER A 174 -28.06 11.28 -20.39
N PRO A 175 -27.10 12.22 -20.54
CA PRO A 175 -26.20 12.60 -19.45
C PRO A 175 -26.96 13.12 -18.22
N VAL A 176 -26.36 13.00 -17.03
CA VAL A 176 -26.93 13.54 -15.80
C VAL A 176 -27.10 15.06 -15.89
N ALA A 177 -28.15 15.59 -15.26
CA ALA A 177 -28.33 17.03 -15.14
C ALA A 177 -27.17 17.65 -14.33
N VAL A 178 -26.56 18.72 -14.87
CA VAL A 178 -25.40 19.37 -14.27
C VAL A 178 -25.73 19.88 -12.85
N ALA A 179 -24.94 19.44 -11.87
CA ALA A 179 -25.06 19.81 -10.47
C ALA A 179 -24.41 21.18 -10.18
N GLU A 180 -24.81 21.84 -9.08
CA GLU A 180 -24.14 23.07 -8.64
C GLU A 180 -22.76 22.78 -8.01
N ASP A 181 -21.92 23.79 -7.86
CA ASP A 181 -20.52 23.61 -7.47
C ASP A 181 -20.38 23.10 -6.03
N GLY A 182 -19.87 21.88 -5.84
CA GLY A 182 -19.83 21.18 -4.54
C GLY A 182 -21.06 20.30 -4.24
N GLN A 183 -21.99 20.17 -5.19
CA GLN A 183 -22.96 19.07 -5.20
C GLN A 183 -22.38 17.85 -5.92
N SER A 184 -22.84 16.67 -5.52
CA SER A 184 -22.55 15.39 -6.16
C SER A 184 -23.66 14.98 -7.12
N TYR A 185 -23.38 14.01 -7.98
CA TYR A 185 -24.37 13.29 -8.78
C TYR A 185 -24.75 11.98 -8.06
N GLU A 186 -25.85 11.97 -7.31
CA GLU A 186 -26.35 10.80 -6.57
C GLU A 186 -27.39 10.03 -7.39
N ARG A 187 -27.25 8.70 -7.49
CA ARG A 187 -28.19 7.76 -8.09
C ARG A 187 -29.33 7.45 -7.11
N LYS A 188 -30.56 7.55 -7.61
CA LYS A 188 -31.81 7.33 -6.85
C LYS A 188 -31.99 5.88 -6.37
N PRO A 189 -32.92 5.62 -5.43
CA PRO A 189 -33.67 6.58 -4.63
C PRO A 189 -32.85 7.34 -3.58
N GLY A 190 -31.68 6.82 -3.20
CA GLY A 190 -30.82 7.41 -2.17
C GLY A 190 -31.25 7.06 -0.75
N GLY A 191 -30.34 7.26 0.21
CA GLY A 191 -30.56 7.01 1.63
C GLY A 191 -31.11 5.60 1.91
N PRO A 192 -32.13 5.43 2.79
CA PRO A 192 -32.65 4.11 3.19
C PRO A 192 -33.21 3.21 2.08
N GLY A 193 -33.39 3.71 0.86
CA GLY A 193 -33.79 2.91 -0.31
C GLY A 193 -32.60 2.36 -1.12
N GLY A 194 -31.37 2.72 -0.75
CA GLY A 194 -30.15 2.44 -1.51
C GLY A 194 -30.05 3.28 -2.79
N ASN A 195 -28.94 3.13 -3.50
CA ASN A 195 -28.66 3.87 -4.74
C ASN A 195 -28.88 2.99 -5.99
N GLY A 196 -29.93 2.16 -5.95
CA GLY A 196 -30.14 1.04 -6.87
C GLY A 196 -30.94 1.30 -8.15
N GLN A 197 -31.34 2.55 -8.44
CA GLN A 197 -32.14 2.83 -9.64
C GLN A 197 -31.27 2.83 -10.90
N ASP A 198 -31.51 1.88 -11.80
CA ASP A 198 -30.99 1.88 -13.17
C ASP A 198 -32.13 1.61 -14.16
N THR A 199 -32.61 2.69 -14.78
CA THR A 199 -33.57 2.67 -15.89
C THR A 199 -32.88 2.72 -17.25
N GLN A 200 -31.53 2.65 -17.27
CA GLN A 200 -30.67 2.85 -18.42
C GLN A 200 -30.80 4.27 -19.02
N ASP A 201 -31.14 5.28 -18.19
CA ASP A 201 -31.08 6.70 -18.54
C ASP A 201 -30.54 7.52 -17.34
N ASN A 202 -29.29 8.01 -17.43
CA ASN A 202 -28.65 8.67 -16.30
C ASN A 202 -29.37 9.96 -15.88
N ALA A 203 -30.08 10.65 -16.79
CA ALA A 203 -30.91 11.80 -16.43
C ALA A 203 -32.16 11.43 -15.61
N ALA A 204 -32.68 10.21 -15.77
CA ALA A 204 -33.78 9.68 -14.96
C ALA A 204 -33.26 9.09 -13.63
N ASP A 205 -32.07 8.49 -13.65
CA ASP A 205 -31.49 7.74 -12.52
C ASP A 205 -30.79 8.64 -11.50
N PHE A 206 -30.09 9.71 -11.92
CA PHE A 206 -29.32 10.57 -11.01
C PHE A 206 -30.00 11.91 -10.68
N SER A 207 -29.58 12.52 -9.57
CA SER A 207 -29.97 13.87 -9.12
C SER A 207 -28.76 14.58 -8.50
N ALA A 208 -28.77 15.91 -8.51
CA ALA A 208 -27.78 16.69 -7.77
C ALA A 208 -28.10 16.63 -6.27
N ALA A 209 -27.11 16.27 -5.45
CA ALA A 209 -27.25 16.05 -4.01
C ALA A 209 -26.24 16.85 -3.18
N THR A 210 -26.46 16.91 -1.86
CA THR A 210 -25.40 17.26 -0.91
C THR A 210 -24.57 15.99 -0.69
N PRO A 211 -23.23 16.01 -0.85
CA PRO A 211 -22.47 14.77 -0.85
C PRO A 211 -22.54 13.98 0.47
N THR A 212 -22.77 12.67 0.38
CA THR A 212 -22.88 11.76 1.55
C THR A 212 -22.15 10.43 1.30
N PRO A 213 -20.82 10.45 1.14
CA PRO A 213 -20.04 9.27 0.75
C PRO A 213 -20.11 8.12 1.77
N GLN A 214 -20.42 6.91 1.29
CA GLN A 214 -20.53 5.67 2.06
C GLN A 214 -19.49 4.62 1.58
N ASN A 215 -18.81 3.97 2.52
CA ASN A 215 -17.79 2.94 2.25
C ASN A 215 -18.30 1.50 2.53
N SER A 216 -17.43 0.50 2.35
CA SER A 216 -17.78 -0.92 2.59
C SER A 216 -18.15 -1.26 4.04
N GLY A 217 -17.94 -0.34 4.98
CA GLY A 217 -18.26 -0.48 6.39
C GLY A 217 -19.50 0.29 6.87
N ASP A 218 -20.15 1.06 5.99
CA ASP A 218 -21.41 1.75 6.30
C ASP A 218 -22.60 0.78 6.33
N THR A 219 -23.66 1.15 7.06
CA THR A 219 -24.82 0.28 7.28
C THR A 219 -25.59 0.05 5.96
N PRO A 220 -25.82 -1.21 5.53
CA PRO A 220 -26.53 -1.49 4.28
C PRO A 220 -27.91 -0.84 4.20
N ALA A 221 -28.24 -0.35 3.01
CA ALA A 221 -29.45 0.41 2.73
C ALA A 221 -30.15 -0.16 1.48
N PRO A 222 -31.27 -0.90 1.62
CA PRO A 222 -31.95 -1.24 2.87
C PRO A 222 -31.22 -2.33 3.69
N LEU A 223 -31.40 -2.31 5.01
CA LEU A 223 -30.81 -3.27 5.93
C LEU A 223 -31.41 -4.68 5.72
N PRO A 224 -30.61 -5.73 5.43
CA PRO A 224 -31.11 -7.09 5.25
C PRO A 224 -31.48 -7.76 6.59
N GLU A 225 -32.49 -8.65 6.54
CA GLU A 225 -32.80 -9.55 7.66
C GLU A 225 -31.60 -10.47 7.95
N GLY A 226 -31.30 -10.70 9.24
CA GLY A 226 -30.13 -11.49 9.65
C GLY A 226 -28.81 -10.73 9.75
N PHE A 227 -28.77 -9.42 9.47
CA PHE A 227 -27.56 -8.61 9.60
C PHE A 227 -27.03 -8.61 11.05
N LEU A 228 -25.72 -8.87 11.19
CA LEU A 228 -24.97 -8.77 12.43
C LEU A 228 -24.14 -7.48 12.43
N GLU A 229 -23.97 -6.83 13.57
CA GLU A 229 -23.00 -5.73 13.68
C GLU A 229 -21.60 -6.31 13.90
N ILE A 230 -20.59 -5.80 13.20
CA ILE A 230 -19.18 -6.13 13.44
C ILE A 230 -18.33 -4.85 13.51
N SER A 231 -17.41 -4.80 14.45
CA SER A 231 -16.44 -3.72 14.59
C SER A 231 -15.03 -4.25 14.85
N LEU A 232 -14.02 -3.57 14.32
CA LEU A 232 -12.61 -3.78 14.60
C LEU A 232 -12.07 -2.58 15.38
N THR A 233 -11.53 -2.83 16.56
CA THR A 233 -10.84 -1.81 17.37
C THR A 233 -9.33 -2.01 17.29
N ASN A 234 -8.61 -0.95 16.95
CA ASN A 234 -7.15 -0.89 16.94
C ASN A 234 -6.67 0.44 17.56
N PRO A 235 -5.40 0.56 17.98
CA PRO A 235 -4.80 1.86 18.28
C PRO A 235 -4.73 2.71 17.01
N ALA A 236 -5.03 4.00 17.11
CA ALA A 236 -4.93 4.92 15.97
C ALA A 236 -3.47 5.09 15.50
N THR A 237 -2.51 5.03 16.43
CA THR A 237 -1.08 5.10 16.17
C THR A 237 -0.35 3.94 16.88
N VAL A 238 0.67 3.38 16.22
CA VAL A 238 1.51 2.29 16.75
C VAL A 238 2.97 2.53 16.36
N THR A 239 3.91 2.32 17.28
CA THR A 239 5.34 2.45 17.00
C THR A 239 5.82 1.31 16.08
N PRO A 240 6.66 1.56 15.07
CA PRO A 240 7.27 0.52 14.24
C PRO A 240 8.04 -0.52 15.07
N GLY A 241 8.05 -1.79 14.62
CA GLY A 241 8.72 -2.89 15.32
C GLY A 241 8.08 -3.32 16.65
N THR A 242 6.82 -2.99 16.91
CA THR A 242 6.09 -3.35 18.15
C THR A 242 4.87 -4.23 17.89
N GLU A 243 4.37 -4.88 18.95
CA GLU A 243 3.13 -5.67 18.89
C GLU A 243 1.92 -4.87 19.37
N PHE A 244 0.80 -5.02 18.68
CA PHE A 244 -0.50 -4.48 19.05
C PHE A 244 -1.62 -5.50 18.75
N ALA A 245 -2.85 -5.21 19.19
CA ALA A 245 -3.98 -6.11 18.95
C ALA A 245 -5.07 -5.45 18.10
N PHE A 246 -5.54 -6.18 17.08
CA PHE A 246 -6.89 -6.00 16.55
C PHE A 246 -7.88 -6.69 17.50
N THR A 247 -8.84 -5.94 18.03
CA THR A 247 -9.96 -6.50 18.80
C THR A 247 -11.22 -6.47 17.94
N VAL A 248 -11.66 -7.63 17.47
CA VAL A 248 -12.89 -7.78 16.70
C VAL A 248 -14.04 -8.05 17.65
N THR A 249 -15.14 -7.32 17.51
CA THR A 249 -16.37 -7.54 18.28
C THR A 249 -17.55 -7.67 17.32
N ILE A 250 -18.38 -8.68 17.53
CA ILE A 250 -19.60 -8.95 16.77
C ILE A 250 -20.78 -8.88 17.73
N SER A 251 -21.86 -8.20 17.34
CA SER A 251 -23.12 -8.14 18.11
C SER A 251 -24.28 -8.66 17.26
N ASN A 252 -25.12 -9.51 17.85
CA ASN A 252 -26.31 -10.05 17.20
C ASN A 252 -27.58 -9.40 17.73
N GLU A 253 -28.04 -8.35 17.06
CA GLU A 253 -29.38 -7.75 17.26
C GLU A 253 -30.34 -8.09 16.09
N SER A 254 -30.05 -9.15 15.33
CA SER A 254 -30.77 -9.53 14.10
C SER A 254 -32.21 -10.04 14.31
N GLY A 255 -32.61 -10.25 15.57
CA GLY A 255 -33.89 -10.84 15.97
C GLY A 255 -33.87 -12.37 16.10
N GLN A 256 -32.81 -13.06 15.67
CA GLN A 256 -32.67 -14.53 15.68
C GLN A 256 -31.27 -14.97 16.15
N ASP A 257 -31.13 -16.19 16.64
CA ASP A 257 -29.83 -16.75 17.00
C ASP A 257 -29.00 -17.09 15.75
N ALA A 258 -27.71 -16.73 15.74
CA ALA A 258 -26.79 -16.99 14.64
C ALA A 258 -25.93 -18.23 14.94
N THR A 259 -25.63 -19.06 13.93
CA THR A 259 -24.80 -20.27 14.06
C THR A 259 -23.80 -20.38 12.92
N ASP A 260 -22.71 -21.12 13.15
CA ASP A 260 -21.61 -21.34 12.20
C ASP A 260 -21.04 -20.04 11.59
N LEU A 261 -20.89 -18.99 12.40
CA LEU A 261 -20.40 -17.68 11.98
C LEU A 261 -18.94 -17.80 11.50
N LEU A 262 -18.66 -17.39 10.27
CA LEU A 262 -17.29 -17.24 9.74
C LEU A 262 -16.87 -15.77 9.80
N VAL A 263 -15.84 -15.47 10.59
CA VAL A 263 -15.26 -14.12 10.69
C VAL A 263 -14.00 -14.06 9.82
N ALA A 264 -13.84 -12.98 9.06
CA ALA A 264 -12.66 -12.74 8.23
C ALA A 264 -12.13 -11.32 8.45
N VAL A 265 -10.84 -11.22 8.78
CA VAL A 265 -10.13 -9.95 9.04
C VAL A 265 -8.97 -9.84 8.05
N PRO A 266 -8.91 -8.82 7.18
CA PRO A 266 -7.80 -8.63 6.28
C PRO A 266 -6.56 -8.14 7.04
N ILE A 267 -5.38 -8.58 6.59
CA ILE A 267 -4.09 -8.21 7.15
C ILE A 267 -3.31 -7.44 6.08
N HIS A 268 -2.73 -6.29 6.45
CA HIS A 268 -1.88 -5.51 5.55
C HIS A 268 -0.61 -6.31 5.21
N ALA A 269 -0.12 -6.23 3.97
CA ALA A 269 0.98 -7.09 3.50
C ALA A 269 2.32 -6.90 4.24
N GLU A 270 2.48 -5.80 4.99
CA GLU A 270 3.64 -5.51 5.82
C GLU A 270 3.47 -5.94 7.29
N PHE A 271 2.26 -6.32 7.71
CA PHE A 271 1.97 -6.77 9.08
C PHE A 271 2.16 -8.28 9.22
N THR A 272 2.70 -8.70 10.37
CA THR A 272 2.84 -10.13 10.71
C THR A 272 1.87 -10.51 11.81
N VAL A 273 1.11 -11.59 11.62
CA VAL A 273 0.24 -12.16 12.66
C VAL A 273 1.09 -12.95 13.66
N VAL A 274 1.03 -12.55 14.93
CA VAL A 274 1.79 -13.16 16.04
C VAL A 274 0.93 -14.19 16.79
N ASP A 275 -0.33 -13.85 17.05
CA ASP A 275 -1.31 -14.72 17.72
C ASP A 275 -2.71 -14.49 17.14
N ALA A 276 -3.55 -15.52 17.18
CA ALA A 276 -4.88 -15.50 16.57
C ALA A 276 -5.86 -16.44 17.32
N PRO A 277 -7.18 -16.28 17.16
CA PRO A 277 -8.17 -17.12 17.84
C PRO A 277 -7.94 -18.62 17.61
N ALA A 278 -8.16 -19.43 18.64
CA ALA A 278 -7.86 -20.86 18.60
C ALA A 278 -8.64 -21.58 17.47
N GLY A 279 -7.90 -22.10 16.49
CA GLY A 279 -8.46 -22.75 15.30
C GLY A 279 -8.60 -21.84 14.07
N ALA A 280 -8.09 -20.61 14.12
CA ALA A 280 -8.03 -19.71 12.97
C ALA A 280 -7.16 -20.26 11.81
N ASP A 281 -7.56 -19.95 10.58
CA ASP A 281 -6.78 -20.12 9.36
C ASP A 281 -6.09 -18.79 9.02
N ILE A 282 -4.75 -18.78 9.06
CA ILE A 282 -3.92 -17.59 8.83
C ILE A 282 -3.39 -17.65 7.39
N LYS A 283 -3.88 -16.75 6.55
CA LYS A 283 -3.54 -16.61 5.14
C LYS A 283 -2.73 -15.33 4.92
N ALA A 284 -2.10 -15.21 3.75
CA ALA A 284 -1.23 -14.07 3.43
C ALA A 284 -1.94 -12.71 3.40
N ASP A 285 -3.26 -12.66 3.22
CA ASP A 285 -4.06 -11.43 3.16
C ASP A 285 -5.12 -11.33 4.27
N ARG A 286 -5.25 -12.34 5.15
CA ARG A 286 -6.35 -12.42 6.14
C ARG A 286 -6.14 -13.47 7.24
N VAL A 287 -6.80 -13.24 8.37
CA VAL A 287 -7.11 -14.27 9.37
C VAL A 287 -8.60 -14.60 9.26
N GLU A 288 -8.93 -15.89 9.18
CA GLU A 288 -10.31 -16.40 9.22
C GLU A 288 -10.52 -17.29 10.44
N TYR A 289 -11.64 -17.15 11.16
CA TYR A 289 -11.99 -18.00 12.30
C TYR A 289 -13.50 -18.14 12.48
N THR A 290 -13.93 -19.20 13.17
CA THR A 290 -15.37 -19.50 13.35
C THR A 290 -15.86 -19.26 14.78
N ILE A 291 -17.08 -18.75 14.93
CA ILE A 291 -17.84 -18.74 16.18
C ILE A 291 -19.06 -19.65 15.99
N ALA A 292 -19.18 -20.70 16.81
CA ALA A 292 -20.18 -21.75 16.59
C ALA A 292 -21.64 -21.27 16.77
N GLU A 293 -21.88 -20.37 17.72
CA GLU A 293 -23.20 -19.83 18.04
C GLU A 293 -23.06 -18.43 18.65
N LEU A 294 -23.94 -17.51 18.28
CA LEU A 294 -24.11 -16.20 18.91
C LEU A 294 -25.62 -15.90 19.03
N ALA A 295 -26.14 -16.03 20.25
CA ALA A 295 -27.55 -15.82 20.54
C ALA A 295 -28.01 -14.36 20.29
N ASN A 296 -29.29 -14.15 20.03
CA ASN A 296 -29.86 -12.81 19.88
C ASN A 296 -29.77 -11.98 21.17
N GLY A 297 -29.33 -10.72 21.06
CA GLY A 297 -29.06 -9.83 22.18
C GLY A 297 -27.73 -10.12 22.88
N ALA A 298 -26.80 -10.81 22.21
CA ALA A 298 -25.47 -11.12 22.72
C ALA A 298 -24.37 -10.65 21.77
N SER A 299 -23.20 -10.39 22.34
CA SER A 299 -21.99 -9.99 21.61
C SER A 299 -20.82 -10.92 21.95
N ALA A 300 -19.90 -11.11 21.02
CA ALA A 300 -18.66 -11.86 21.21
C ALA A 300 -17.46 -11.06 20.71
N SER A 301 -16.35 -11.13 21.44
CA SER A 301 -15.09 -10.45 21.07
C SER A 301 -13.94 -11.45 20.98
N GLN A 302 -13.01 -11.20 20.06
CA GLN A 302 -11.79 -11.97 19.83
C GLN A 302 -10.63 -11.03 19.49
N THR A 303 -9.41 -11.48 19.75
CA THR A 303 -8.18 -10.70 19.49
C THR A 303 -7.28 -11.39 18.47
N ILE A 304 -6.64 -10.58 17.62
CA ILE A 304 -5.52 -11.00 16.76
C ILE A 304 -4.35 -10.08 17.11
N THR A 305 -3.21 -10.66 17.49
CA THR A 305 -1.98 -9.92 17.80
C THR A 305 -1.16 -9.75 16.53
N ILE A 306 -0.71 -8.52 16.28
CA ILE A 306 -0.03 -8.09 15.06
C ILE A 306 1.30 -7.44 15.44
N ALA A 307 2.40 -7.86 14.80
CA ALA A 307 3.67 -7.15 14.83
C ALA A 307 3.77 -6.17 13.65
N THR A 308 4.22 -4.94 13.92
CA THR A 308 4.54 -3.94 12.91
C THR A 308 5.96 -4.12 12.34
N PRO A 309 6.20 -3.77 11.06
CA PRO A 309 7.54 -3.66 10.50
C PRO A 309 8.30 -2.46 11.09
N PHE A 310 9.60 -2.38 10.84
CA PHE A 310 10.45 -1.23 11.17
C PHE A 310 10.40 -0.15 10.07
N THR A 311 9.21 0.36 9.75
CA THR A 311 9.01 1.47 8.81
C THR A 311 7.75 2.27 9.18
N TYR A 312 7.64 3.50 8.67
CA TYR A 312 6.54 4.42 8.93
C TYR A 312 5.59 4.49 7.71
N PHE A 313 4.27 4.30 7.94
CA PHE A 313 3.23 4.50 6.92
C PHE A 313 1.86 4.70 7.59
N SER A 314 0.83 5.04 6.81
CA SER A 314 -0.58 4.97 7.25
C SER A 314 -1.37 4.06 6.31
N THR A 315 -2.31 3.30 6.84
CA THR A 315 -3.16 2.40 6.05
C THR A 315 -4.58 2.31 6.62
N THR A 316 -5.55 1.98 5.77
CA THR A 316 -6.93 1.70 6.15
C THR A 316 -7.14 0.19 6.34
N LEU A 317 -8.18 -0.17 7.09
CA LEU A 317 -8.58 -1.56 7.38
C LEU A 317 -10.03 -1.81 6.92
N PRO A 318 -10.34 -1.70 5.62
CA PRO A 318 -11.67 -1.95 5.07
C PRO A 318 -11.96 -3.45 4.93
N GLY A 319 -13.22 -3.82 4.67
CA GLY A 319 -13.55 -5.16 4.15
C GLY A 319 -13.40 -6.34 5.13
N TYR A 320 -13.32 -6.11 6.44
CA TYR A 320 -13.53 -7.18 7.43
C TYR A 320 -15.03 -7.50 7.54
N TYR A 321 -15.37 -8.78 7.78
CA TYR A 321 -16.76 -9.22 7.82
C TYR A 321 -17.00 -10.40 8.77
N VAL A 322 -18.27 -10.57 9.12
CA VAL A 322 -18.83 -11.84 9.61
C VAL A 322 -19.85 -12.36 8.60
N GLU A 323 -19.74 -13.64 8.26
CA GLU A 323 -20.70 -14.37 7.43
C GLU A 323 -21.54 -15.30 8.31
N ALA A 324 -22.85 -15.18 8.24
CA ALA A 324 -23.81 -16.04 8.93
C ALA A 324 -25.01 -16.31 8.02
N ASN A 325 -25.50 -17.55 7.98
CA ASN A 325 -26.65 -17.96 7.14
C ASN A 325 -26.56 -17.59 5.63
N GLY A 326 -25.35 -17.34 5.10
CA GLY A 326 -25.11 -16.91 3.72
C GLY A 326 -25.24 -15.39 3.47
N LEU A 327 -25.40 -14.59 4.52
CA LEU A 327 -25.27 -13.14 4.50
C LEU A 327 -23.90 -12.73 5.05
N ARG A 328 -23.23 -11.75 4.43
CA ARG A 328 -22.05 -11.09 4.99
C ARG A 328 -22.40 -9.71 5.52
N SER A 329 -22.12 -9.51 6.81
CA SER A 329 -22.10 -8.21 7.45
C SER A 329 -20.67 -7.69 7.50
N TYR A 330 -20.47 -6.50 6.95
CA TYR A 330 -19.21 -5.76 7.00
C TYR A 330 -19.28 -4.70 8.11
N GLY A 331 -18.14 -4.11 8.48
CA GLY A 331 -18.06 -3.10 9.55
C GLY A 331 -17.17 -1.91 9.20
N PRO A 332 -17.29 -0.80 9.95
CA PRO A 332 -16.65 0.49 9.62
C PRO A 332 -15.16 0.39 9.31
N VAL A 333 -14.73 1.05 8.22
CA VAL A 333 -13.32 1.09 7.79
C VAL A 333 -12.45 1.65 8.90
N GLY A 334 -11.50 0.84 9.38
CA GLY A 334 -10.50 1.29 10.36
C GLY A 334 -9.37 2.09 9.71
N GLN A 335 -8.58 2.79 10.53
CA GLN A 335 -7.31 3.40 10.12
C GLN A 335 -6.25 3.16 11.19
N ILE A 336 -5.00 2.99 10.76
CA ILE A 336 -3.82 2.92 11.64
C ILE A 336 -2.65 3.67 11.00
N ALA A 337 -1.92 4.44 11.81
CA ALA A 337 -0.65 5.05 11.46
C ALA A 337 0.51 4.38 12.21
N LEU A 338 1.58 4.07 11.50
CA LEU A 338 2.87 3.68 12.06
C LEU A 338 3.75 4.92 12.14
N GLU A 339 3.88 5.46 13.34
CA GLU A 339 4.52 6.75 13.59
C GLU A 339 5.15 6.81 15.00
N GLY A 340 6.16 7.68 15.13
CA GLY A 340 6.88 7.90 16.38
C GLY A 340 7.75 6.73 16.83
N GLY A 341 8.56 6.97 17.86
CA GLY A 341 9.59 6.03 18.31
C GLY A 341 10.76 5.90 17.32
N SER A 342 11.84 5.26 17.78
CA SER A 342 13.08 5.07 17.04
C SER A 342 13.08 3.76 16.24
N LEU A 343 13.60 3.80 15.02
CA LEU A 343 13.97 2.62 14.24
C LEU A 343 15.38 2.15 14.63
N PRO A 344 15.67 0.83 14.56
CA PRO A 344 17.03 0.34 14.52
C PRO A 344 17.79 0.92 13.32
N ILE A 345 19.06 1.27 13.51
CA ILE A 345 19.88 1.93 12.49
C ILE A 345 19.99 1.09 11.22
N ALA A 346 20.07 -0.24 11.32
CA ALA A 346 20.07 -1.15 10.15
C ALA A 346 18.78 -1.06 9.32
N SER A 347 17.63 -0.86 9.98
CA SER A 347 16.33 -0.68 9.31
C SER A 347 16.25 0.70 8.65
N ALA A 348 16.64 1.75 9.38
CA ALA A 348 16.66 3.13 8.88
C ALA A 348 17.52 3.29 7.62
N ARG A 349 18.70 2.65 7.57
CA ARG A 349 19.60 2.63 6.40
C ARG A 349 18.95 2.10 5.10
N GLY A 350 17.83 1.39 5.17
CA GLY A 350 17.07 0.92 4.00
C GLY A 350 16.08 1.93 3.42
N LEU A 351 15.84 3.07 4.10
CA LEU A 351 14.75 4.00 3.81
C LEU A 351 15.27 5.30 3.15
N ASP A 352 15.94 5.16 2.01
CA ASP A 352 16.53 6.28 1.23
C ASP A 352 15.51 7.40 0.94
N GLY A 353 15.86 8.64 1.30
CA GLY A 353 15.00 9.82 1.19
C GLY A 353 13.87 9.94 2.22
N ALA A 354 13.66 8.96 3.10
CA ALA A 354 12.64 9.03 4.15
C ALA A 354 13.16 9.74 5.41
N THR A 355 12.28 10.50 6.06
CA THR A 355 12.53 11.00 7.43
C THR A 355 12.32 9.86 8.42
N VAL A 356 13.29 9.66 9.30
CA VAL A 356 13.31 8.63 10.34
C VAL A 356 13.72 9.23 11.68
N THR A 357 13.31 8.59 12.78
CA THR A 357 13.95 8.77 14.09
C THR A 357 14.78 7.53 14.39
N VAL A 358 16.01 7.68 14.88
CA VAL A 358 16.86 6.58 15.37
C VAL A 358 17.42 6.91 16.75
N GLU A 359 17.89 5.90 17.47
CA GLU A 359 18.68 6.06 18.69
C GLU A 359 19.97 5.27 18.58
N GLY A 360 21.06 5.79 19.15
CA GLY A 360 22.35 5.12 19.16
C GLY A 360 23.33 5.73 20.14
N VAL A 361 24.43 5.02 20.40
CA VAL A 361 25.58 5.49 21.18
C VAL A 361 26.59 6.13 20.23
N VAL A 362 27.12 7.29 20.61
CA VAL A 362 28.08 8.05 19.81
C VAL A 362 29.46 7.37 19.83
N THR A 363 29.96 7.04 18.64
CA THR A 363 31.21 6.31 18.40
C THR A 363 32.35 7.20 17.91
N MET A 364 32.01 8.37 17.35
CA MET A 364 32.92 9.47 17.05
C MET A 364 32.20 10.76 17.41
N ASP A 365 32.89 11.69 18.08
CA ASP A 365 32.40 13.01 18.49
C ASP A 365 32.15 13.97 17.32
N THR A 366 31.41 15.07 17.60
CA THR A 366 31.13 16.13 16.63
C THR A 366 32.39 16.83 16.13
N GLY A 367 32.82 16.45 14.92
CA GLY A 367 33.98 17.03 14.24
C GLY A 367 35.24 16.16 14.20
N GLY A 368 35.22 14.95 14.76
CA GLY A 368 36.39 14.04 14.81
C GLY A 368 37.01 13.66 13.45
N PHE A 369 36.27 13.83 12.35
CA PHE A 369 36.74 13.74 10.96
C PHE A 369 36.27 14.95 10.13
N PHE A 370 37.07 15.36 9.14
CA PHE A 370 36.71 16.45 8.24
C PHE A 370 35.41 16.19 7.44
N ALA A 371 34.50 17.17 7.44
CA ALA A 371 33.19 17.10 6.78
C ALA A 371 33.10 17.91 5.46
N GLY A 372 34.12 18.70 5.09
CA GLY A 372 34.05 19.62 3.95
C GLY A 372 33.30 20.94 4.26
N GLY A 373 32.25 20.87 5.06
CA GLY A 373 31.51 21.98 5.68
C GLY A 373 30.47 21.42 6.66
N GLY A 374 30.00 22.21 7.62
CA GLY A 374 29.17 21.70 8.72
C GLY A 374 29.98 20.87 9.74
N THR A 375 29.29 20.12 10.60
CA THR A 375 29.89 19.09 11.48
C THR A 375 29.40 17.69 11.10
N LYS A 376 30.07 16.65 11.59
CA LYS A 376 29.61 15.27 11.48
C LYS A 376 30.09 14.43 12.66
N PHE A 377 29.35 13.39 12.97
CA PHE A 377 29.63 12.42 14.03
C PHE A 377 29.17 11.01 13.60
N TYR A 378 29.42 9.98 14.40
CA TYR A 378 28.94 8.61 14.14
C TYR A 378 28.18 8.08 15.35
N ILE A 379 27.14 7.28 15.09
CA ILE A 379 26.38 6.55 16.11
C ILE A 379 26.21 5.08 15.72
N GLU A 380 26.08 4.20 16.71
CA GLU A 380 25.74 2.79 16.50
C GLU A 380 24.71 2.28 17.52
N ASP A 381 24.00 1.21 17.16
CA ASP A 381 23.11 0.43 18.02
C ASP A 381 23.39 -1.07 17.84
N ASP A 382 22.63 -1.94 18.53
CA ASP A 382 22.75 -3.41 18.43
C ASP A 382 22.47 -3.97 17.00
N SER A 383 22.07 -3.12 16.03
CA SER A 383 21.79 -3.48 14.64
C SER A 383 22.83 -2.97 13.64
N GLY A 384 23.53 -1.86 13.93
CA GLY A 384 24.63 -1.34 13.14
C GLY A 384 24.90 0.17 13.33
N GLY A 385 25.86 0.70 12.56
CA GLY A 385 26.27 2.11 12.63
C GLY A 385 25.79 3.00 11.48
N ILE A 386 25.83 4.32 11.65
CA ILE A 386 25.55 5.33 10.62
C ILE A 386 26.33 6.64 10.85
N GLN A 387 26.73 7.31 9.76
CA GLN A 387 27.27 8.67 9.84
C GLN A 387 26.12 9.67 10.01
N VAL A 388 26.21 10.54 11.00
CA VAL A 388 25.32 11.70 11.13
C VAL A 388 26.04 12.90 10.52
N TYR A 389 25.40 13.57 9.56
CA TYR A 389 25.91 14.79 8.94
C TYR A 389 25.05 15.99 9.31
N CYS A 390 25.68 17.06 9.78
CA CYS A 390 25.03 18.29 10.25
C CYS A 390 25.48 19.48 9.36
N PRO A 391 24.83 19.70 8.20
CA PRO A 391 25.14 20.77 7.25
C PRO A 391 25.35 22.17 7.83
N THR A 392 24.61 22.58 8.87
CA THR A 392 24.78 23.92 9.46
C THR A 392 26.00 23.99 10.39
N GLY A 393 26.36 22.87 11.01
CA GLY A 393 27.39 22.80 12.05
C GLY A 393 26.96 23.40 13.39
N ALA A 394 25.66 23.50 13.65
CA ALA A 394 25.11 23.97 14.93
C ALA A 394 25.06 22.89 16.03
N VAL A 395 25.49 21.67 15.70
CA VAL A 395 25.62 20.54 16.64
C VAL A 395 27.10 20.38 16.98
N ASP A 396 27.49 20.83 18.18
CA ASP A 396 28.87 20.93 18.66
C ASP A 396 29.14 20.37 20.09
N ASP A 397 28.10 19.89 20.79
CA ASP A 397 28.18 19.35 22.17
C ASP A 397 27.68 17.89 22.24
N VAL A 398 28.24 17.01 21.41
CA VAL A 398 27.92 15.56 21.37
C VAL A 398 29.21 14.75 21.48
N GLN A 399 29.35 14.00 22.58
CA GLN A 399 30.59 13.33 22.99
C GLN A 399 30.53 11.82 22.74
N ILE A 400 31.70 11.19 22.58
CA ILE A 400 31.81 9.72 22.51
C ILE A 400 31.23 9.09 23.78
N GLY A 401 30.38 8.08 23.61
CA GLY A 401 29.65 7.43 24.70
C GLY A 401 28.31 8.07 25.06
N ASP A 402 27.97 9.28 24.58
CA ASP A 402 26.62 9.81 24.70
C ASP A 402 25.62 8.93 23.95
N ARG A 403 24.45 8.69 24.52
CA ARG A 403 23.32 8.10 23.80
C ARG A 403 22.41 9.22 23.31
N VAL A 404 22.17 9.25 22.01
CA VAL A 404 21.38 10.29 21.33
C VAL A 404 20.15 9.70 20.66
N GLN A 405 19.09 10.51 20.57
CA GLN A 405 17.98 10.32 19.64
C GLN A 405 18.12 11.37 18.53
N ILE A 406 17.98 10.96 17.28
CA ILE A 406 18.12 11.85 16.12
C ILE A 406 16.94 11.66 15.20
N THR A 407 16.30 12.76 14.79
CA THR A 407 15.31 12.76 13.71
C THR A 407 15.90 13.43 12.47
N GLY A 408 15.85 12.78 11.32
CA GLY A 408 16.48 13.27 10.11
C GLY A 408 16.11 12.44 8.89
N TYR A 409 16.52 12.88 7.69
CA TYR A 409 16.35 12.09 6.47
C TYR A 409 17.61 11.29 6.14
N ILE A 410 17.43 10.13 5.50
CA ILE A 410 18.51 9.30 4.99
C ILE A 410 18.90 9.78 3.58
N GLU A 411 20.19 10.04 3.33
CA GLU A 411 20.74 10.34 2.01
C GLU A 411 21.94 9.44 1.68
N ILE A 412 22.08 9.04 0.41
CA ILE A 412 23.26 8.32 -0.11
C ILE A 412 24.26 9.31 -0.75
N TYR A 413 25.02 10.03 0.08
CA TYR A 413 26.04 10.96 -0.43
C TYR A 413 27.31 10.23 -0.87
N ARG A 414 27.57 10.16 -2.18
CA ARG A 414 28.79 9.56 -2.77
C ARG A 414 29.11 8.14 -2.26
N THR A 415 28.10 7.30 -2.13
CA THR A 415 28.14 5.95 -1.53
C THR A 415 28.41 5.88 -0.02
N SER A 416 28.46 7.01 0.68
CA SER A 416 28.20 7.05 2.12
C SER A 416 26.69 6.99 2.37
N LEU A 417 26.27 6.34 3.45
CA LEU A 417 24.92 6.46 4.00
C LEU A 417 24.97 7.49 5.13
N GLU A 418 24.17 8.54 5.02
CA GLU A 418 24.20 9.69 5.93
C GLU A 418 22.80 9.93 6.49
N LEU A 419 22.70 10.12 7.81
CA LEU A 419 21.50 10.66 8.47
C LEU A 419 21.69 12.17 8.63
N ILE A 420 20.77 12.95 8.07
CA ILE A 420 20.83 14.41 8.06
C ILE A 420 19.66 14.97 8.86
N PRO A 421 19.88 15.62 10.03
CA PRO A 421 18.80 16.22 10.81
C PRO A 421 18.00 17.26 10.01
N CYS A 422 16.68 17.30 10.20
CA CYS A 422 15.81 18.20 9.44
C CYS A 422 15.86 19.65 9.95
N ASN A 423 16.12 19.83 11.24
CA ASN A 423 16.19 21.10 11.96
C ASN A 423 17.32 21.08 13.00
N GLU A 424 18.53 21.49 12.60
CA GLU A 424 19.68 21.61 13.50
C GLU A 424 19.55 22.84 14.43
N PRO A 425 19.87 22.72 15.74
CA PRO A 425 20.30 21.52 16.46
C PRO A 425 19.15 20.72 17.11
N ASP A 426 17.91 21.23 17.10
CA ASP A 426 16.79 20.72 17.92
C ASP A 426 16.48 19.22 17.67
N ASP A 427 16.75 18.73 16.45
CA ASP A 427 16.54 17.34 16.04
C ASP A 427 17.61 16.34 16.54
N VAL A 428 18.69 16.80 17.19
CA VAL A 428 19.73 15.96 17.80
C VAL A 428 19.64 16.08 19.33
N ILE A 429 19.07 15.06 19.96
CA ILE A 429 18.73 15.08 21.39
C ILE A 429 19.64 14.11 22.14
N VAL A 430 20.55 14.62 22.97
CA VAL A 430 21.31 13.80 23.93
C VAL A 430 20.34 13.32 25.03
N LEU A 431 20.15 12.01 25.12
CA LEU A 431 19.25 11.37 26.10
C LEU A 431 19.95 11.15 27.45
N GLU A 432 21.17 10.61 27.39
CA GLU A 432 22.01 10.31 28.55
C GLU A 432 23.49 10.28 28.15
N ALA A 433 24.36 10.83 29.01
CA ALA A 433 25.80 10.71 28.85
C ALA A 433 26.28 9.35 29.38
N GLY A 434 26.94 8.56 28.53
CA GLY A 434 27.37 7.21 28.85
C GLY A 434 28.86 7.08 29.14
N ALA A 435 29.44 5.99 28.65
CA ALA A 435 30.87 5.70 28.69
C ALA A 435 31.31 5.18 27.33
N ASP A 436 32.59 5.35 27.00
CA ASP A 436 33.20 5.03 25.71
C ASP A 436 32.75 3.63 25.22
N PRO A 437 32.13 3.52 24.03
CA PRO A 437 31.73 2.23 23.48
C PRO A 437 32.95 1.35 23.22
N THR A 438 32.79 0.03 23.37
CA THR A 438 33.89 -0.94 23.21
C THR A 438 33.94 -1.44 21.77
N PRO A 439 35.00 -1.16 20.99
CA PRO A 439 35.03 -1.48 19.57
C PRO A 439 34.87 -2.98 19.25
N GLN A 440 34.07 -3.29 18.23
CA GLN A 440 33.89 -4.65 17.73
C GLN A 440 35.18 -5.17 17.08
N VAL A 441 35.69 -6.32 17.52
CA VAL A 441 36.93 -6.91 16.97
C VAL A 441 36.64 -7.63 15.65
N ILE A 442 37.11 -7.07 14.54
CA ILE A 442 36.91 -7.61 13.19
C ILE A 442 38.21 -8.19 12.63
N ALA A 443 38.14 -9.32 11.91
CA ALA A 443 39.26 -9.86 11.17
C ALA A 443 39.35 -9.22 9.76
N LEU A 444 40.56 -9.02 9.24
CA LEU A 444 40.79 -8.35 7.95
C LEU A 444 40.00 -8.86 6.73
N PRO A 445 39.65 -10.16 6.55
CA PRO A 445 38.73 -10.54 5.47
C PRO A 445 37.36 -9.87 5.59
N ASP A 446 36.76 -9.95 6.77
CA ASP A 446 35.35 -9.58 7.00
C ASP A 446 35.18 -8.06 6.92
N ALA A 447 36.20 -7.32 7.38
CA ALA A 447 36.29 -5.85 7.27
C ALA A 447 36.31 -5.32 5.82
N ASN A 448 36.68 -6.13 4.83
CA ASN A 448 36.70 -5.72 3.42
C ASN A 448 35.42 -6.11 2.65
N GLU A 449 34.61 -7.06 3.16
CA GLU A 449 33.45 -7.61 2.45
C GLU A 449 32.09 -7.19 3.05
N ALA A 450 32.06 -6.73 4.30
CA ALA A 450 30.81 -6.42 5.01
C ALA A 450 30.35 -4.96 4.86
N ILE A 451 29.41 -4.71 3.94
CA ILE A 451 28.69 -3.43 3.78
C ILE A 451 27.91 -3.00 5.05
N LEU A 452 27.68 -3.92 5.99
CA LEU A 452 27.00 -3.66 7.26
C LEU A 452 27.89 -2.85 8.23
N LEU A 453 29.21 -3.11 8.26
CA LEU A 453 30.17 -2.43 9.15
C LEU A 453 30.36 -0.93 8.83
N GLN A 454 29.69 -0.38 7.82
CA GLN A 454 29.86 1.00 7.37
C GLN A 454 29.32 1.98 8.42
N GLY A 455 30.20 2.46 9.29
CA GLY A 455 29.87 3.40 10.37
C GLY A 455 29.80 2.78 11.76
N GLU A 456 30.07 1.47 11.89
CA GLU A 456 30.28 0.81 13.18
C GLU A 456 31.68 1.10 13.74
N LEU A 457 31.82 1.09 15.07
CA LEU A 457 33.09 1.23 15.77
C LEU A 457 33.85 -0.11 15.78
N VAL A 458 34.67 -0.32 14.76
CA VAL A 458 35.47 -1.55 14.62
C VAL A 458 36.92 -1.37 15.08
N THR A 459 37.52 -2.44 15.59
CA THR A 459 38.98 -2.55 15.78
C THR A 459 39.52 -3.73 14.99
N VAL A 460 40.64 -3.52 14.31
CA VAL A 460 41.29 -4.47 13.41
C VAL A 460 42.77 -4.62 13.75
N GLN A 461 43.33 -5.82 13.56
CA GLN A 461 44.73 -6.10 13.85
C GLN A 461 45.45 -6.68 12.63
N GLY A 462 46.66 -6.16 12.36
CA GLY A 462 47.54 -6.65 11.31
C GLY A 462 48.95 -6.05 11.41
N THR A 463 49.85 -6.51 10.54
CA THR A 463 51.20 -5.95 10.38
C THR A 463 51.15 -4.77 9.40
N LEU A 464 51.64 -3.61 9.82
CA LEU A 464 51.77 -2.43 8.96
C LEU A 464 52.76 -2.70 7.81
N THR A 465 52.30 -2.57 6.57
CA THR A 465 53.10 -2.83 5.35
C THR A 465 53.29 -1.61 4.45
N ARG A 466 52.38 -0.64 4.49
CA ARG A 466 52.49 0.68 3.86
C ARG A 466 52.04 1.75 4.84
N LEU A 467 52.71 2.90 4.81
CA LEU A 467 52.29 4.12 5.50
C LEU A 467 52.75 5.31 4.64
N ASP A 468 51.79 5.98 4.01
CA ASP A 468 52.00 7.17 3.18
C ASP A 468 51.41 8.40 3.89
N GLU A 469 52.13 9.53 3.83
CA GLU A 469 51.71 10.80 4.45
C GLU A 469 51.19 11.78 3.38
N PHE A 470 49.97 12.26 3.56
CA PHE A 470 49.33 13.25 2.69
C PHE A 470 49.10 14.58 3.42
N SER A 471 48.58 15.59 2.71
CA SER A 471 48.34 16.93 3.28
C SER A 471 47.37 16.93 4.47
N PHE A 472 46.40 16.02 4.48
CA PHE A 472 45.28 16.00 5.44
C PHE A 472 45.07 14.63 6.10
N SER A 473 45.88 13.61 5.75
CA SER A 473 45.71 12.25 6.23
C SER A 473 47.02 11.48 6.30
N TYR A 474 46.96 10.33 6.96
CA TYR A 474 47.84 9.19 6.71
C TYR A 474 47.03 8.07 6.06
N GLU A 475 47.61 7.42 5.06
CA GLU A 475 47.03 6.22 4.44
C GLU A 475 47.93 5.02 4.72
N MET A 476 47.37 3.89 5.10
CA MET A 476 48.17 2.73 5.50
C MET A 476 47.52 1.39 5.15
N ASP A 477 48.37 0.39 4.86
CA ASP A 477 47.95 -0.98 4.62
C ASP A 477 48.35 -1.86 5.82
N LEU A 478 47.39 -2.55 6.43
CA LEU A 478 47.65 -3.62 7.39
C LEU A 478 47.48 -4.98 6.70
N VAL A 479 48.35 -5.95 6.99
CA VAL A 479 48.27 -7.33 6.47
C VAL A 479 48.17 -8.37 7.59
N ASP A 480 47.38 -9.43 7.40
CA ASP A 480 47.30 -10.56 8.33
C ASP A 480 48.31 -11.69 8.01
N GLU A 481 48.33 -12.73 8.85
CA GLU A 481 49.21 -13.90 8.69
C GLU A 481 48.96 -14.69 7.38
N ASN A 482 47.83 -14.48 6.71
CA ASN A 482 47.45 -15.13 5.45
C ASN A 482 47.73 -14.24 4.23
N GLY A 483 48.27 -13.03 4.41
CA GLY A 483 48.53 -12.09 3.33
C GLY A 483 47.30 -11.27 2.89
N ARG A 484 46.21 -11.26 3.68
CA ARG A 484 45.01 -10.46 3.40
C ARG A 484 45.21 -9.05 3.94
N THR A 485 44.87 -8.04 3.15
CA THR A 485 45.13 -6.62 3.44
C THR A 485 43.85 -5.84 3.72
N ILE A 486 43.93 -4.83 4.59
CA ILE A 486 42.94 -3.74 4.67
C ILE A 486 43.64 -2.39 4.46
N PHE A 487 42.95 -1.46 3.79
CA PHE A 487 43.34 -0.06 3.68
C PHE A 487 42.70 0.74 4.82
N ILE A 488 43.51 1.51 5.54
CA ILE A 488 43.06 2.41 6.61
C ILE A 488 43.40 3.85 6.23
N TYR A 489 42.41 4.73 6.34
CA TYR A 489 42.57 6.19 6.27
C TYR A 489 42.51 6.74 7.69
N LEU A 490 43.46 7.60 8.06
CA LEU A 490 43.48 8.33 9.32
C LEU A 490 43.53 9.84 9.02
N ASP A 491 42.54 10.58 9.49
CA ASP A 491 42.52 12.06 9.38
C ASP A 491 43.63 12.64 10.27
N LYS A 492 44.31 13.69 9.80
CA LYS A 492 45.35 14.38 10.57
C LYS A 492 44.81 15.30 11.67
N LEU A 493 43.49 15.50 11.73
CA LEU A 493 42.81 16.26 12.78
C LEU A 493 42.32 15.40 13.95
N THR A 494 42.30 14.07 13.80
CA THR A 494 42.01 13.14 14.91
C THR A 494 43.15 13.20 15.94
N GLU A 495 42.84 13.49 17.21
CA GLU A 495 43.82 13.42 18.31
C GLU A 495 44.14 11.96 18.67
N VAL A 496 45.40 11.69 19.07
CA VAL A 496 45.98 10.34 19.27
C VAL A 496 46.88 10.28 20.51
#